data_AF-A0A918BH57-F1
#
_entry.id   AF-A0A918BH57-F1
#
_cell.length_a   1.000
_cell.length_b   1.000
_cell.length_c   1.000
_cell.angle_alpha   90.00
_cell.angle_beta   90.00
_cell.angle_gamma   90.00
#
_symmetry.space_group_name_H-M   'P 1'
#
loop_
_entity.id
_entity.type
_entity.pdbx_description
1 polymer ?
#
loop_
_entity_poly.entity_id
_entity_poly.type
_entity_poly.pdbx_seq_one_letter_code
_entity_poly.pdbx_strand_id
1 'polypeptide(L)'
;MSQSDRRQKEGRDMTAMAHEPLTQEDVLLEGFLALDTPEGFRAELIEGEIVVTPPPDGEHEDHIELILMQVYRRSRTDMQFSGTKACGWTAEAPAQRTT
;
A
#
# COMPACT_ATOMS: atom_id res chain seq x y z
N MET A 1 4.38 -16.39 69.19
CA MET A 1 5.61 -16.71 68.41
C MET A 1 5.13 -17.12 67.04
N SER A 2 5.01 -16.21 66.06
CA SER A 2 6.06 -15.69 65.15
C SER A 2 6.71 -16.77 64.29
N GLN A 3 6.83 -16.48 62.98
CA GLN A 3 7.55 -17.17 61.88
C GLN A 3 6.64 -18.04 60.97
N SER A 4 6.59 -17.90 59.63
CA SER A 4 7.38 -17.10 58.69
C SER A 4 6.70 -16.99 57.32
N ASP A 5 6.87 -15.82 56.72
CA ASP A 5 6.96 -15.52 55.29
C ASP A 5 7.34 -16.67 54.35
N ARG A 6 6.60 -16.77 53.23
CA ARG A 6 7.12 -16.70 51.84
C ARG A 6 5.97 -17.01 50.88
N ARG A 7 5.08 -16.04 50.66
CA ARG A 7 4.27 -16.02 49.43
C ARG A 7 5.04 -15.18 48.43
N GLN A 8 5.92 -15.84 47.66
CA GLN A 8 6.46 -15.25 46.44
C GLN A 8 5.27 -14.84 45.57
N LYS A 9 4.95 -13.55 45.58
CA LYS A 9 4.12 -12.94 44.56
C LYS A 9 5.12 -12.29 43.61
N GLU A 10 5.72 -13.11 42.76
CA GLU A 10 6.32 -12.65 41.51
C GLU A 10 5.18 -12.03 40.72
N GLY A 11 4.96 -10.74 40.96
CA GLY A 11 4.22 -9.91 40.04
C GLY A 11 5.02 -9.98 38.75
N ARG A 12 4.48 -10.69 37.77
CA ARG A 12 4.92 -10.52 36.40
C ARG A 12 4.68 -9.05 36.10
N ASP A 13 5.76 -8.28 36.10
CA ASP A 13 5.75 -6.89 35.66
C ASP A 13 5.23 -6.90 34.22
N MET A 14 3.93 -6.68 34.07
CA MET A 14 3.33 -6.17 32.85
C MET A 14 3.79 -4.73 32.78
N THR A 15 5.01 -4.53 32.29
CA THR A 15 5.52 -3.21 31.94
C THR A 15 4.64 -2.70 30.82
N ALA A 16 3.59 -1.96 31.18
CA ALA A 16 2.76 -1.24 30.24
C ALA A 16 3.66 -0.18 29.61
N MET A 17 4.12 -0.45 28.39
CA MET A 17 4.77 0.56 27.58
C MET A 17 3.74 1.65 27.35
N ALA A 18 3.98 2.84 27.89
CA ALA A 18 3.16 3.99 27.57
C ALA A 18 3.30 4.23 26.07
N HIS A 19 2.27 3.87 25.31
CA HIS A 19 2.18 4.28 23.92
C HIS A 19 1.95 5.78 23.97
N GLU A 20 2.91 6.57 23.46
CA GLU A 20 2.66 8.00 23.24
C GLU A 20 1.36 8.13 22.45
N PRO A 21 0.50 9.13 22.74
CA PRO A 21 -0.74 9.30 22.00
C PRO A 21 -0.39 9.42 20.51
N LEU A 22 -0.78 8.43 19.71
CA LEU A 22 -0.59 8.48 18.26
C LEU A 22 -1.22 9.77 17.74
N THR A 23 -0.51 10.46 16.86
CA THR A 23 -1.10 11.60 16.17
C THR A 23 -2.20 11.08 15.25
N GLN A 24 -3.14 11.96 14.87
CA GLN A 24 -4.18 11.59 13.92
C GLN A 24 -3.59 11.08 12.59
N GLU A 25 -2.46 11.62 12.17
CA GLU A 25 -1.74 11.21 10.96
C GLU A 25 -1.18 9.78 11.09
N ASP A 26 -0.62 9.44 12.26
CA ASP A 26 -0.11 8.09 12.51
C ASP A 26 -1.23 7.04 12.48
N VAL A 27 -2.38 7.36 13.08
CA VAL A 27 -3.57 6.48 13.08
C VAL A 27 -4.09 6.28 11.65
N LEU A 28 -4.13 7.34 10.84
CA LEU A 28 -4.56 7.26 9.45
C LEU A 28 -3.59 6.46 8.59
N LEU A 29 -2.29 6.64 8.79
CA LEU A 29 -1.26 5.88 8.09
C LEU A 29 -1.31 4.39 8.46
N GLU A 30 -1.40 4.07 9.75
CA GLU A 30 -1.55 2.68 10.21
C GLU A 30 -2.83 2.04 9.66
N GLY A 31 -3.94 2.78 9.69
CA GLY A 31 -5.21 2.33 9.11
C GLY A 31 -5.14 2.12 7.59
N PHE A 32 -4.45 3.00 6.87
CA PHE A 32 -4.22 2.88 5.43
C PHE A 32 -3.36 1.66 5.08
N LEU A 33 -2.27 1.43 5.81
CA LEU A 33 -1.38 0.29 5.58
C LEU A 33 -2.04 -1.06 5.92
N ALA A 34 -2.99 -1.07 6.85
CA ALA A 34 -3.77 -2.24 7.22
C ALA A 34 -5.02 -2.46 6.33
N LEU A 35 -5.33 -1.54 5.41
CA LEU A 35 -6.51 -1.61 4.56
C LEU A 35 -6.29 -2.60 3.41
N ASP A 36 -7.05 -3.69 3.43
CA ASP A 36 -7.14 -4.59 2.27
C ASP A 36 -8.16 -4.04 1.26
N THR A 37 -7.67 -3.56 0.12
CA THR A 37 -8.53 -3.11 -0.98
C THR A 37 -8.98 -4.31 -1.84
N PRO A 38 -10.29 -4.48 -2.08
CA PRO A 38 -10.79 -5.47 -3.02
C PRO A 38 -10.19 -5.32 -4.41
N GLU A 39 -10.16 -6.41 -5.19
CA GLU A 39 -9.60 -6.38 -6.55
C GLU A 39 -10.25 -5.28 -7.42
N GLY A 40 -9.42 -4.53 -8.14
CA GLY A 40 -9.85 -3.42 -8.98
C GLY A 40 -10.01 -2.09 -8.24
N PHE A 41 -10.11 -2.09 -6.92
CA PHE A 41 -10.13 -0.87 -6.12
C PHE A 41 -8.71 -0.40 -5.81
N ARG A 42 -8.53 0.92 -5.77
CA ARG A 42 -7.29 1.57 -5.38
C ARG A 42 -7.57 2.43 -4.15
N ALA A 43 -6.79 2.25 -3.09
CA ALA A 43 -6.78 3.18 -1.97
C ALA A 43 -5.55 4.08 -2.05
N GLU A 44 -5.73 5.35 -1.73
CA GLU A 44 -4.68 6.36 -1.68
C GLU A 44 -4.83 7.19 -0.41
N LEU A 45 -3.72 7.49 0.27
CA LEU A 45 -3.69 8.44 1.39
C LEU A 45 -3.26 9.81 0.87
N ILE A 46 -4.19 10.76 0.78
CA ILE A 46 -3.99 12.08 0.18
C ILE A 46 -4.42 13.13 1.20
N GLU A 47 -3.50 14.03 1.57
CA GLU A 47 -3.80 15.16 2.48
C GLU A 47 -4.47 14.75 3.82
N GLY A 48 -4.16 13.57 4.33
CA GLY A 48 -4.74 13.05 5.58
C GLY A 48 -6.11 12.38 5.41
N GLU A 49 -6.52 12.08 4.17
CA GLU A 49 -7.73 11.32 3.87
C GLU A 49 -7.41 10.04 3.12
N ILE A 50 -8.10 8.95 3.47
CA ILE A 50 -8.05 7.70 2.70
C ILE A 50 -9.13 7.75 1.63
N VAL A 51 -8.70 7.94 0.38
CA VAL A 51 -9.57 7.94 -0.80
C VAL A 51 -9.57 6.54 -1.40
N VAL A 52 -10.75 5.97 -1.62
CA VAL A 52 -10.92 4.69 -2.29
C VAL A 52 -11.56 4.92 -3.65
N THR A 53 -10.79 4.67 -4.71
CA THR A 53 -11.25 4.75 -6.09
C THR A 53 -11.71 3.37 -6.55
N PRO A 54 -12.96 3.25 -7.06
CA PRO A 54 -13.44 2.00 -7.65
C PRO A 54 -12.68 1.68 -8.95
N PRO A 55 -12.74 0.42 -9.43
CA PRO A 55 -12.21 0.11 -10.75
C PRO A 55 -12.82 1.03 -11.82
N PRO A 56 -12.02 1.48 -12.81
CA PRO A 56 -12.55 2.06 -14.04
C PRO A 56 -13.70 1.21 -14.57
N ASP A 57 -14.83 1.84 -14.90
CA ASP A 57 -15.87 1.15 -15.67
C ASP A 57 -15.44 1.02 -17.15
N GLY A 58 -16.10 0.13 -17.90
CA GLY A 58 -15.72 -0.16 -19.29
C GLY A 58 -15.73 1.09 -20.19
N GLU A 59 -16.60 2.07 -19.93
CA GLU A 59 -16.62 3.34 -20.65
C GLU A 59 -15.36 4.18 -20.36
N HIS A 60 -14.84 4.15 -19.13
CA HIS A 60 -13.57 4.81 -18.81
C HIS A 60 -12.38 4.14 -19.52
N GLU A 61 -12.43 2.82 -19.74
CA GLU A 61 -11.40 2.08 -20.49
C GLU A 61 -11.36 2.47 -21.97
N ASP A 62 -12.52 2.72 -22.60
CA ASP A 62 -12.61 3.15 -24.00
C ASP A 62 -11.91 4.50 -24.25
N HIS A 63 -12.05 5.45 -23.33
CA HIS A 63 -11.39 6.76 -23.44
C HIS A 63 -9.87 6.63 -23.36
N ILE A 64 -9.39 5.76 -22.47
CA ILE A 64 -7.96 5.47 -22.32
C ILE A 64 -7.44 4.78 -23.59
N GLU A 65 -8.18 3.83 -24.15
CA GLU A 65 -7.81 3.16 -25.40
C GLU A 65 -7.69 4.16 -26.56
N LEU A 66 -8.63 5.10 -26.69
CA LEU A 66 -8.58 6.13 -27.74
C LEU A 66 -7.30 6.98 -27.65
N ILE A 67 -6.86 7.33 -26.44
CA ILE A 67 -5.63 8.10 -26.21
C ILE A 67 -4.42 7.24 -26.50
N LEU A 68 -4.37 6.02 -25.96
CA LEU A 68 -3.27 5.07 -26.20
C LEU A 68 -3.08 4.80 -27.68
N MET A 69 -4.17 4.61 -28.43
CA MET A 69 -4.11 4.40 -29.88
C MET A 69 -3.52 5.60 -30.60
N GLN A 70 -3.85 6.84 -30.21
CA GLN A 70 -3.24 8.04 -30.78
C GLN A 70 -1.73 8.11 -30.48
N VAL A 71 -1.36 7.77 -29.25
CA VAL A 71 0.04 7.78 -28.78
C VAL A 71 0.85 6.70 -29.50
N TYR A 72 0.40 5.45 -29.53
CA TYR A 72 1.08 4.37 -30.23
C TYR A 72 1.25 4.65 -31.72
N ARG A 73 0.23 5.21 -32.38
CA ARG A 73 0.29 5.51 -33.82
C ARG A 73 1.25 6.64 -34.18
N ARG A 74 1.50 7.58 -33.26
CA ARG A 74 2.29 8.80 -33.53
C ARG A 74 3.65 8.82 -32.85
N SER A 75 3.90 7.91 -31.92
CA SER A 75 5.17 7.80 -31.23
C SER A 75 6.25 7.28 -32.17
N ARG A 76 7.47 7.81 -32.00
CA ARG A 76 8.69 7.29 -32.64
C ARG A 76 9.37 6.21 -31.80
N THR A 77 8.88 6.00 -30.58
CA THR A 77 9.43 5.08 -29.60
C THR A 77 8.38 4.01 -29.31
N ASP A 78 8.81 2.74 -29.34
CA ASP A 78 7.98 1.62 -28.92
C ASP A 78 7.67 1.74 -27.42
N MET A 79 6.40 1.57 -27.07
CA MET A 79 5.91 1.70 -25.70
C MET A 79 4.96 0.54 -25.39
N GLN A 80 4.84 0.21 -24.12
CA GLN A 80 3.88 -0.76 -23.61
C GLN A 80 3.10 -0.14 -22.46
N PHE A 81 1.80 -0.40 -22.42
CA PHE A 81 0.90 0.04 -21.37
C PHE A 81 0.29 -1.19 -20.71
N SER A 82 0.66 -1.46 -19.46
CA SER A 82 -0.08 -2.35 -18.58
C SER A 82 -1.04 -1.49 -17.79
N GLY A 83 -2.34 -1.62 -18.03
CA GLY A 83 -3.38 -0.81 -17.35
C GLY A 83 -3.41 -1.01 -15.83
N THR A 84 -4.51 -1.56 -15.31
CA THR A 84 -4.72 -1.74 -13.86
C THR A 84 -3.76 -2.73 -13.17
N LYS A 85 -2.95 -3.49 -13.94
CA LYS A 85 -1.93 -4.38 -13.37
C LYS A 85 -0.70 -3.56 -12.99
N ALA A 86 -0.38 -3.57 -11.70
CA ALA A 86 0.89 -3.05 -11.20
C ALA A 86 2.05 -3.65 -12.02
N CYS A 87 2.93 -2.80 -12.55
CA CYS A 87 4.22 -3.25 -13.08
C CYS A 87 4.98 -3.91 -11.93
N GLY A 88 4.99 -5.24 -11.90
CA GLY A 88 6.02 -5.97 -11.20
C GLY A 88 7.33 -5.73 -11.92
N TRP A 89 8.07 -4.70 -11.53
CA TRP A 89 9.51 -4.68 -11.75
C TRP A 89 10.10 -5.82 -10.91
N THR A 90 10.07 -7.05 -11.43
CA THR A 90 11.10 -8.00 -11.04
C THR A 90 12.38 -7.44 -11.64
N ALA A 91 13.24 -6.92 -10.79
CA ALA A 91 14.52 -6.35 -11.17
C ALA A 91 15.42 -7.42 -11.81
N GLU A 92 15.20 -7.73 -13.08
CA GLU A 92 16.21 -8.26 -13.96
C GLU A 92 16.40 -7.24 -15.08
N ALA A 93 17.45 -6.45 -14.92
CA ALA A 93 17.92 -5.53 -15.93
C ALA A 93 18.14 -6.29 -17.26
N PRO A 94 17.70 -5.77 -18.42
CA PRO A 94 18.00 -6.41 -19.69
C PRO A 94 19.51 -6.40 -19.91
N ALA A 95 20.09 -7.59 -19.97
CA ALA A 95 21.47 -7.78 -20.39
C ALA A 95 21.69 -7.07 -21.73
N GLN A 96 22.70 -6.21 -21.75
CA GLN A 96 23.09 -5.43 -22.91
C GLN A 96 23.26 -6.36 -24.11
N ARG A 97 22.47 -6.13 -25.17
CA ARG A 97 22.62 -6.84 -26.43
C ARG A 97 23.80 -6.23 -27.18
N THR A 98 24.99 -6.74 -26.89
CA THR A 98 26.16 -6.61 -27.78
C THR A 98 25.94 -7.55 -28.96
N THR A 99 25.80 -7.01 -30.16
CA THR A 99 26.60 -7.20 -31.39
C THR A 99 25.76 -6.79 -32.60
#